data_AF-A0A4V2Z6V3-F1
#
_entry.id   AF-A0A4V2Z6V3-F1
#
_cell.length_a   1.000
_cell.length_b   1.000
_cell.length_c   1.000
_cell.angle_alpha   90.00
_cell.angle_beta   90.00
_cell.angle_gamma   90.00
#
_symmetry.space_group_name_H-M   'P 1'
#
loop_
_entity.id
_entity.type
_entity.pdbx_description
1 polymer ?
#
loop_
_entity_poly.entity_id
_entity_poly.type
_entity_poly.pdbx_seq_one_letter_code
_entity_poly.pdbx_strand_id
1 'polypeptide(L)'
;MRYVTGRDRHRCVRVRVWGGGKNSQVLQADLVSKAILPWGCATDDAYPTPKDVRSVIDYALTQGWNPDLAGGTFFLSESEHASSFELDDFLLTDRLRTEAAPDPTTRVFRAAEEHPDR
;
A
#
# COMPACT_ATOMS: atom_id res chain seq x y z
N MET A 1 3.12 14.83 4.07
CA MET A 1 2.30 13.89 4.86
C MET A 1 0.92 14.51 4.99
N ARG A 2 -0.11 13.95 4.34
CA ARG A 2 -1.50 14.43 4.45
C ARG A 2 -2.15 13.63 5.58
N TYR A 3 -2.65 14.32 6.60
CA TYR A 3 -3.46 13.70 7.65
C TYR A 3 -4.92 13.74 7.19
N VAL A 4 -5.55 12.58 7.01
CA VAL A 4 -6.98 12.47 6.74
C VAL A 4 -7.69 12.61 8.10
N THR A 5 -8.56 13.61 8.24
CA THR A 5 -9.22 13.90 9.51
C THR A 5 -10.39 12.95 9.75
N GLY A 6 -10.30 12.15 10.80
CA GLY A 6 -11.40 11.36 11.35
C GLY A 6 -10.97 9.95 11.72
N ARG A 7 -10.58 9.72 12.99
CA ARG A 7 -10.28 8.41 13.61
C ARG A 7 -9.32 7.45 12.88
N ASP A 8 -8.82 7.80 11.71
CA ASP A 8 -7.91 7.02 10.88
C ASP A 8 -6.50 7.16 11.45
N ARG A 9 -6.22 6.33 12.46
CA ARG A 9 -4.93 6.30 13.15
C ARG A 9 -3.88 5.52 12.38
N HIS A 10 -4.23 4.96 11.22
CA HIS A 10 -3.36 4.10 10.43
C HIS A 10 -2.38 4.92 9.61
N ARG A 11 -1.10 4.61 9.76
CA ARG A 11 -0.08 5.21 8.93
C ARG A 11 -0.09 4.59 7.54
N CYS A 12 -0.33 5.43 6.54
CA CYS A 12 -0.24 5.06 5.14
C CYS A 12 1.05 5.59 4.50
N VAL A 13 1.66 4.80 3.63
CA VAL A 13 2.86 5.12 2.86
C VAL A 13 2.57 4.94 1.37
N ARG A 14 2.97 5.92 0.57
CA ARG A 14 2.88 5.85 -0.90
C ARG A 14 4.21 5.40 -1.49
N VAL A 15 4.22 4.27 -2.19
CA VAL A 15 5.33 3.80 -3.01
C VAL A 15 5.12 4.31 -4.43
N ARG A 16 6.17 4.94 -5.00
CA ARG A 16 6.20 5.35 -6.41
C ARG A 16 7.47 4.83 -7.06
N VAL A 17 7.31 4.14 -8.18
CA VAL A 17 8.42 3.60 -8.96
C VAL A 17 8.38 4.20 -10.36
N TRP A 18 9.52 4.73 -10.80
CA TRP A 18 9.73 5.22 -12.15
C TRP A 18 10.46 4.13 -12.95
N GLY A 19 9.98 3.86 -14.15
CA GLY A 19 10.57 2.91 -15.09
C GLY A 19 11.69 3.55 -15.91
N GLY A 20 11.57 3.46 -17.24
CA GLY A 20 12.60 3.89 -18.21
C GLY A 20 12.96 5.38 -18.24
N GLY A 21 12.45 6.20 -17.33
CA GLY A 21 12.87 7.60 -17.16
C GLY A 21 11.79 8.51 -16.57
N LYS A 22 12.05 9.81 -16.54
CA LYS A 22 11.14 10.81 -15.93
C LYS A 22 9.75 10.87 -16.59
N ASN A 23 9.64 10.43 -17.84
CA ASN A 23 8.40 10.41 -18.61
C ASN A 23 7.74 9.03 -18.67
N SER A 24 8.28 8.01 -18.00
CA SER A 24 7.68 6.67 -17.99
C SER A 24 6.36 6.65 -17.21
N GLN A 25 5.54 5.66 -17.50
CA GLN A 25 4.36 5.31 -16.71
C GLN A 25 4.78 4.97 -15.28
N VAL A 26 4.40 5.81 -14.34
CA VAL A 26 4.75 5.64 -12.93
C VAL A 26 3.89 4.54 -12.32
N LEU A 27 4.51 3.58 -11.63
CA LEU A 27 3.78 2.68 -10.73
C LEU A 27 3.52 3.40 -9.41
N GLN A 28 2.28 3.35 -8.93
CA GLN A 28 1.92 3.85 -7.62
C GLN A 28 1.13 2.79 -6.83
N ALA A 29 1.56 2.53 -5.61
CA ALA A 29 0.87 1.72 -4.64
C ALA A 29 0.79 2.47 -3.31
N ASP A 30 -0.38 2.47 -2.69
CA ASP A 30 -0.60 3.04 -1.37
C ASP A 30 -0.71 1.87 -0.38
N LEU A 31 0.12 1.91 0.66
CA LEU A 31 0.30 0.84 1.63
C LEU A 31 -0.08 1.33 3.02
N VAL A 32 -0.69 0.45 3.81
CA VAL A 32 -0.99 0.70 5.22
C VAL A 32 -0.34 -0.40 6.06
N SER A 33 0.29 -0.02 7.18
CA SER A 33 0.89 -1.00 8.07
C SER A 33 -0.16 -1.91 8.71
N LYS A 34 0.19 -3.19 8.89
CA LYS A 34 -0.59 -4.16 9.66
C LYS A 34 -0.35 -4.05 11.17
N ALA A 35 0.64 -3.28 11.63
CA ALA A 35 0.99 -3.23 13.03
C ALA A 35 -0.14 -2.65 13.90
N ILE A 36 -0.44 -3.35 14.99
CA ILE A 36 -1.41 -2.92 16.00
C ILE A 36 -0.67 -2.65 17.30
N LEU A 37 -0.51 -1.37 17.65
CA LEU A 37 0.10 -1.04 18.93
C LEU A 37 -0.86 -1.39 20.09
N PRO A 38 -0.35 -1.76 21.28
CA PRO A 38 -1.14 -2.18 22.44
C PRO A 38 -2.24 -1.21 22.90
N TRP A 39 -2.16 0.05 22.45
CA TRP A 39 -3.06 1.15 22.82
C TRP A 39 -4.09 1.49 21.72
N GLY A 40 -4.22 0.66 20.68
CA GLY A 40 -5.17 0.87 19.58
C GLY A 40 -4.85 2.12 18.75
N CYS A 41 -3.57 2.46 18.62
CA CYS A 41 -3.08 3.58 17.82
C CYS A 41 -2.12 3.05 16.75
N ALA A 42 -2.49 3.13 15.48
CA ALA A 42 -1.76 2.52 14.37
C ALA A 42 -0.67 3.43 13.77
N THR A 43 0.14 4.04 14.64
CA THR A 43 1.32 4.80 14.21
C THR A 43 2.57 4.03 14.61
N ASP A 44 2.84 2.97 13.86
CA ASP A 44 4.18 2.39 13.82
C ASP A 44 5.11 3.22 12.90
N ASP A 45 6.40 2.99 13.03
CA ASP A 45 7.47 3.59 12.26
C ASP A 45 7.93 2.72 11.08
N ALA A 46 7.16 1.67 10.75
CA ALA A 46 7.47 0.74 9.67
C ALA A 46 7.45 1.43 8.29
N TYR A 47 8.50 1.21 7.49
CA TYR A 47 8.52 1.61 6.09
C TYR A 47 8.68 0.35 5.24
N PRO A 48 8.11 0.32 4.02
CA PRO A 48 8.34 -0.77 3.08
C PRO A 48 9.83 -1.01 2.90
N THR A 49 10.25 -2.25 3.09
CA THR A 49 11.62 -2.68 2.88
C THR A 49 11.90 -2.82 1.38
N PRO A 50 13.17 -2.96 0.96
CA PRO A 50 13.48 -3.30 -0.42
C PRO A 50 12.82 -4.60 -0.90
N LYS A 51 12.50 -5.56 0.00
CA LYS A 51 11.77 -6.78 -0.35
C LYS A 51 10.33 -6.43 -0.75
N ASP A 52 9.64 -5.63 0.06
CA ASP A 52 8.26 -5.20 -0.22
C ASP A 52 8.15 -4.43 -1.53
N VAL A 53 9.10 -3.52 -1.79
CA VAL A 53 9.13 -2.75 -3.03
C VAL A 53 9.32 -3.66 -4.25
N ARG A 54 10.16 -4.70 -4.16
CA ARG A 54 10.30 -5.70 -5.24
C ARG A 54 9.01 -6.48 -5.45
N SER A 55 8.37 -6.96 -4.39
CA SER A 55 7.08 -7.65 -4.50
C SER A 55 6.00 -6.79 -5.16
N VAL A 56 5.94 -5.49 -4.82
CA VAL A 56 5.05 -4.53 -5.49
C VAL A 56 5.33 -4.41 -6.98
N ILE A 57 6.62 -4.33 -7.37
CA ILE A 57 7.05 -4.25 -8.76
C ILE A 57 6.69 -5.54 -9.51
N ASP A 58 7.07 -6.70 -8.97
CA ASP A 58 6.86 -8.00 -9.60
C ASP A 58 5.36 -8.24 -9.82
N TYR A 59 4.54 -7.95 -8.81
CA TYR A 59 3.10 -8.06 -8.95
C TYR A 59 2.55 -7.10 -10.00
N ALA A 60 2.95 -5.82 -9.99
CA ALA A 60 2.51 -4.85 -10.99
C ALA A 60 2.83 -5.28 -12.42
N LEU A 61 4.02 -5.86 -12.66
CA LEU A 61 4.40 -6.41 -13.96
C LEU A 61 3.44 -7.53 -14.40
N THR A 62 3.04 -8.42 -13.50
CA THR A 62 2.02 -9.45 -13.80
C THR A 62 0.64 -8.88 -14.12
N GLN A 63 0.30 -7.70 -13.57
CA GLN A 63 -0.95 -7.00 -13.80
C GLN A 63 -0.90 -6.08 -15.05
N GLY A 64 0.19 -6.13 -15.81
CA GLY A 64 0.33 -5.40 -17.06
C GLY A 64 0.90 -3.99 -16.92
N TRP A 65 1.48 -3.63 -15.77
CA TRP A 65 2.32 -2.45 -15.71
C TRP A 65 3.50 -2.61 -16.67
N ASN A 66 3.69 -1.61 -17.53
CA ASN A 66 4.82 -1.59 -18.45
C ASN A 66 5.69 -0.34 -18.17
N PRO A 67 6.91 -0.53 -17.63
CA PRO A 67 7.80 0.57 -17.24
C PRO A 67 8.35 1.37 -18.42
N ASP A 68 8.23 0.87 -19.66
CA ASP A 68 8.69 1.55 -20.87
C ASP A 68 7.60 2.38 -21.54
N LEU A 69 6.33 2.20 -21.15
CA LEU A 69 5.26 3.06 -21.64
C LEU A 69 5.46 4.49 -21.16
N ALA A 70 5.19 5.45 -22.04
CA ALA A 70 5.27 6.86 -21.68
C ALA A 70 3.96 7.34 -21.04
N GLY A 71 4.10 8.10 -19.96
CA GLY A 71 3.01 8.84 -19.33
C GLY A 71 2.04 8.02 -18.47
N GLY A 72 1.20 8.75 -17.75
CA GLY A 72 0.19 8.17 -16.88
C GLY A 72 0.73 7.60 -15.57
N THR A 73 -0.16 6.97 -14.82
CA THR A 73 0.16 6.26 -13.59
C THR A 73 -0.58 4.94 -13.60
N PHE A 74 0.17 3.86 -13.43
CA PHE A 74 -0.39 2.55 -13.17
C PHE A 74 -0.64 2.43 -11.66
N PHE A 75 -1.89 2.21 -11.28
CA PHE A 75 -2.27 2.13 -9.87
C PHE A 75 -2.45 0.68 -9.46
N LEU A 76 -1.74 0.26 -8.43
CA LEU A 76 -2.16 -0.90 -7.64
C LEU A 76 -3.19 -0.42 -6.63
N SER A 77 -4.46 -0.51 -7.03
CA SER A 77 -5.62 -0.16 -6.20
C SER A 77 -5.98 -1.27 -5.22
N GLU A 78 -6.57 -0.87 -4.10
CA GLU A 78 -7.12 -1.81 -3.12
C GLU A 78 -8.26 -2.62 -3.74
N SER A 79 -9.19 -1.96 -4.44
CA SER A 79 -10.40 -2.58 -4.97
C SER A 79 -10.15 -3.67 -6.00
N GLU A 80 -9.07 -3.56 -6.79
CA GLU A 80 -8.79 -4.49 -7.87
C GLU A 80 -7.75 -5.55 -7.48
N HIS A 81 -6.84 -5.23 -6.55
CA HIS A 81 -5.65 -6.05 -6.33
C HIS A 81 -5.52 -6.63 -4.93
N ALA A 82 -6.18 -6.07 -3.91
CA ALA A 82 -5.94 -6.47 -2.52
C ALA A 82 -6.33 -7.92 -2.19
N SER A 83 -7.16 -8.58 -3.00
CA SER A 83 -7.51 -10.00 -2.81
C SER A 83 -6.45 -10.96 -3.34
N SER A 84 -5.53 -10.49 -4.17
CA SER A 84 -4.54 -11.33 -4.88
C SER A 84 -3.09 -10.92 -4.60
N PHE A 85 -2.89 -9.81 -3.89
CA PHE A 85 -1.59 -9.28 -3.53
C PHE A 85 -1.49 -9.02 -2.05
N GLU A 86 -0.53 -9.68 -1.42
CA GLU A 86 -0.23 -9.53 0.00
C GLU A 86 1.25 -9.22 0.19
N LEU A 87 1.51 -8.30 1.12
CA LEU A 87 2.84 -8.09 1.68
C LEU A 87 2.86 -8.62 3.10
N ASP A 88 4.05 -8.87 3.62
CA ASP A 88 4.24 -9.38 4.97
C ASP A 88 3.60 -8.40 5.97
N ASP A 89 4.08 -7.16 6.02
CA ASP A 89 3.72 -6.20 7.08
C ASP A 89 2.76 -5.09 6.60
N PHE A 90 2.34 -5.14 5.35
CA PHE A 90 1.54 -4.08 4.73
C PHE A 90 0.33 -4.63 3.99
N LEU A 91 -0.74 -3.83 3.95
CA LEU A 91 -1.90 -4.03 3.09
C LEU A 91 -1.95 -2.95 2.01
N LEU A 92 -2.46 -3.29 0.82
CA LEU A 92 -2.87 -2.27 -0.14
C LEU A 92 -4.05 -1.46 0.41
N THR A 93 -4.04 -0.16 0.15
CA THR A 93 -5.11 0.75 0.49
C THR A 93 -5.26 1.86 -0.54
N ASP A 94 -6.46 2.40 -0.73
CA ASP A 94 -6.67 3.58 -1.57
C ASP A 94 -6.77 4.89 -0.79
N ARG A 95 -6.59 4.88 0.54
CA ARG A 95 -6.85 6.02 1.44
C ARG A 95 -6.05 7.29 1.13
N LEU A 96 -4.81 7.16 0.64
CA LEU A 96 -4.01 8.34 0.25
C LEU A 96 -4.41 8.91 -1.11
N ARG A 97 -5.13 8.12 -1.93
CA ARG A 97 -5.58 8.51 -3.27
C ARG A 97 -7.01 9.05 -3.24
N THR A 98 -7.88 8.40 -2.48
CA THR A 98 -9.32 8.68 -2.42
C THR A 98 -9.76 8.81 -0.98
N GLU A 99 -10.25 9.99 -0.58
CA GLU A 99 -10.69 10.25 0.79
C GLU A 99 -11.89 9.40 1.22
N ALA A 100 -12.72 8.99 0.26
CA ALA A 100 -13.85 8.09 0.45
C ALA A 100 -13.46 6.59 0.38
N ALA A 101 -12.17 6.25 0.24
CA ALA A 101 -11.76 4.85 0.24
C ALA A 101 -12.09 4.15 1.57
N PRO A 102 -12.38 2.84 1.55
CA PRO A 102 -12.76 2.08 2.74
C PRO A 102 -11.74 2.19 3.89
N ASP A 103 -12.24 2.30 5.12
CA ASP A 103 -11.39 2.29 6.33
C ASP A 103 -10.63 0.94 6.42
N PRO A 104 -9.29 0.95 6.50
CA PRO A 104 -8.50 -0.28 6.55
C PRO A 104 -8.58 -1.00 7.91
N THR A 105 -9.18 -0.39 8.94
CA THR A 105 -9.17 -0.88 10.33
C THR A 105 -9.54 -2.36 10.46
N THR A 106 -10.69 -2.79 9.92
CA THR A 106 -11.13 -4.18 10.03
C THR A 106 -10.17 -5.14 9.34
N ARG A 107 -9.57 -4.73 8.21
CA ARG A 107 -8.60 -5.55 7.46
C ARG A 107 -7.27 -5.66 8.21
N VAL A 108 -6.83 -4.58 8.83
CA VAL A 108 -5.62 -4.58 9.69
C VAL A 108 -5.81 -5.49 10.89
N PHE A 109 -6.94 -5.39 11.61
CA PHE A 109 -7.25 -6.29 12.73
C PHE A 109 -7.25 -7.76 12.31
N ARG A 110 -7.92 -8.08 11.21
CA ARG A 110 -7.94 -9.45 10.67
C ARG A 110 -6.53 -9.95 10.31
N ALA A 111 -5.73 -9.12 9.65
CA ALA A 111 -4.37 -9.51 9.25
C ALA A 111 -3.45 -9.73 10.47
N ALA A 112 -3.65 -9.01 11.57
CA ALA A 112 -2.92 -9.23 12.82
C ALA A 112 -3.35 -10.50 13.55
N GLU A 113 -4.65 -10.85 13.53
CA GLU A 113 -5.15 -12.12 14.06
C GLU A 113 -4.60 -13.33 13.30
N GLU A 114 -4.42 -13.21 11.98
CA GLU A 114 -3.85 -14.25 11.13
C GLU A 114 -2.33 -14.45 11.37
N HIS A 115 -1.64 -13.49 12.00
CA HIS A 115 -0.20 -13.53 12.30
C HIS A 115 0.14 -13.01 13.72
N PRO A 116 -0.21 -13.75 14.79
CA PRO A 116 -0.12 -13.26 16.17
C PRO A 116 1.31 -13.14 16.74
N ASP A 117 2.32 -13.74 16.08
CA ASP A 117 3.69 -13.87 16.61
C ASP A 117 4.69 -12.81 16.07
N ARG A 118 4.23 -11.66 15.56
CA ARG A 118 5.09 -10.57 15.06
C ARG A 118 5.27 -9.43 16.06
#